data_AF-A0A6C0EL84-F1
#
_entry.id   AF-A0A6C0EL84-F1
#
_cell.length_a   1.000
_cell.length_b   1.000
_cell.length_c   1.000
_cell.angle_alpha   90.00
_cell.angle_beta   90.00
_cell.angle_gamma   90.00
#
_symmetry.space_group_name_H-M   'P 1'
#
loop_
_entity.id
_entity.type
_entity.pdbx_description
1 polymer ?
#
loop_
_entity_poly.entity_id
_entity_poly.type
_entity_poly.pdbx_seq_one_letter_code
_entity_poly.pdbx_strand_id
1 'polypeptide(L)'
;MYKLRDRIDPTRLDSYNLSQNPAPAAVAWLEEHPKYIDWHGLSRNPHAMHILKRHPDRIDWYHMSVNPAALDLLEQHPDKIDLYMLSRNPGVTPQPKKHGVHLEETTPEEIADWNQDQWNQDQWEALSKHPDIFVYDYDAMRITKAPLHQELVQVLFHPDNLHMFDGWGVWLRLTPCPPLPL
;
A
#
# COMPACT_ATOMS: atom_id res chain seq x y z
N MET A 1 0.67 -3.31 -7.73
CA MET A 1 2.00 -2.66 -7.71
C MET A 1 1.77 -1.19 -7.48
N TYR A 2 2.40 -0.68 -6.44
CA TYR A 2 2.31 0.70 -6.02
C TYR A 2 3.69 1.33 -6.24
N LYS A 3 3.70 2.59 -6.65
CA LYS A 3 4.91 3.42 -6.68
C LYS A 3 4.68 4.68 -5.87
N LEU A 4 5.75 5.31 -5.42
CA LEU A 4 5.66 6.66 -4.87
C LEU A 4 5.15 7.63 -5.95
N ARG A 5 4.44 8.68 -5.53
CA ARG A 5 4.09 9.78 -6.43
C ARG A 5 5.36 10.36 -7.04
N ASP A 6 5.21 10.77 -8.29
CA ASP A 6 6.30 11.45 -9.00
C ASP A 6 6.71 12.70 -8.20
N ARG A 7 8.01 13.03 -8.25
CA ARG A 7 8.67 14.09 -7.45
C ARG A 7 8.93 13.77 -5.97
N ILE A 8 8.45 12.67 -5.39
CA ILE A 8 8.85 12.30 -4.02
C ILE A 8 10.22 11.61 -4.05
N ASP A 9 11.21 12.20 -3.38
CA ASP A 9 12.52 11.57 -3.18
C ASP A 9 12.46 10.53 -2.04
N PRO A 10 12.61 9.23 -2.31
CA PRO A 10 12.55 8.20 -1.28
C PRO A 10 13.69 8.30 -0.27
N THR A 11 14.81 8.94 -0.60
CA THR A 11 15.95 9.09 0.32
C THR A 11 15.69 10.09 1.44
N ARG A 12 14.67 10.95 1.28
CA ARG A 12 14.28 11.94 2.26
C ARG A 12 13.10 11.50 3.14
N LEU A 13 12.48 10.35 2.83
CA LEU A 13 11.41 9.79 3.65
C LEU A 13 11.98 9.26 4.96
N ASP A 14 11.27 9.56 6.05
CA ASP A 14 11.58 9.01 7.36
C ASP A 14 11.14 7.54 7.42
N SER A 15 12.11 6.64 7.62
CA SER A 15 11.89 5.19 7.56
C SER A 15 10.97 4.68 8.66
N TYR A 16 11.01 5.29 9.86
CA TYR A 16 10.18 4.92 11.00
C TYR A 16 8.70 5.23 10.73
N ASN A 17 8.41 6.44 10.23
CA ASN A 17 7.07 6.88 9.90
C ASN A 17 6.52 6.16 8.65
N LEU A 18 7.36 5.92 7.65
CA LEU A 18 7.01 5.15 6.46
C LEU A 18 6.64 3.70 6.83
N SER A 19 7.39 3.08 7.73
CA SER A 19 7.14 1.70 8.18
C SER A 19 5.86 1.55 9.01
N GLN A 20 5.41 2.62 9.66
CA GLN A 20 4.12 2.70 10.36
C GLN A 20 2.97 3.22 9.52
N ASN A 21 3.22 3.57 8.25
CA ASN A 21 2.20 4.15 7.40
C ASN A 21 1.00 3.19 7.29
N PRO A 22 -0.24 3.67 7.55
CA PRO A 22 -1.42 2.81 7.59
C PRO A 22 -1.83 2.31 6.20
N ALA A 23 -1.30 2.87 5.11
CA ALA A 23 -1.62 2.42 3.77
C ALA A 23 -0.97 1.05 3.48
N PRO A 24 -1.74 0.03 3.05
CA PRO A 24 -1.17 -1.24 2.59
C PRO A 24 -0.18 -1.07 1.43
N ALA A 25 -0.35 -0.01 0.63
CA ALA A 25 0.58 0.37 -0.43
C ALA A 25 1.99 0.68 0.09
N ALA A 26 2.11 1.24 1.30
CA ALA A 26 3.40 1.50 1.93
C ALA A 26 4.13 0.20 2.25
N VAL A 27 3.41 -0.76 2.82
CA VAL A 27 3.95 -2.09 3.14
C VAL A 27 4.40 -2.80 1.86
N ALA A 28 3.58 -2.79 0.81
CA ALA A 28 3.94 -3.38 -0.48
C ALA A 28 5.20 -2.72 -1.08
N TRP A 29 5.31 -1.39 -0.99
CA TRP A 29 6.50 -0.68 -1.46
C TRP A 29 7.75 -1.01 -0.64
N LEU A 30 7.63 -1.16 0.68
CA LEU A 30 8.72 -1.53 1.59
C LEU A 30 9.24 -2.96 1.32
N GLU A 31 8.38 -3.89 0.91
CA GLU A 31 8.82 -5.23 0.49
C GLU A 31 9.75 -5.20 -0.73
N GLU A 32 9.44 -4.32 -1.68
CA GLU A 32 10.27 -4.11 -2.87
C GLU A 32 11.56 -3.32 -2.55
N HIS A 33 11.56 -2.56 -1.45
CA HIS A 33 12.67 -1.66 -1.08
C HIS A 33 13.12 -1.86 0.39
N PRO A 34 13.68 -3.04 0.74
CA PRO A 34 13.94 -3.44 2.12
C PRO A 34 14.94 -2.53 2.88
N LYS A 35 15.74 -1.73 2.16
CA LYS A 35 16.69 -0.78 2.75
C LYS A 35 16.04 0.37 3.52
N TYR A 36 14.75 0.65 3.29
CA TYR A 36 13.98 1.70 3.98
C TYR A 36 13.12 1.15 5.12
N ILE A 37 13.22 -0.15 5.42
CA ILE A 37 12.46 -0.76 6.51
C ILE A 37 13.10 -0.35 7.84
N ASP A 38 12.29 0.32 8.65
CA ASP A 38 12.53 0.43 10.09
C ASP A 38 11.71 -0.66 10.80
N TRP A 39 12.38 -1.63 11.39
CA TRP A 39 11.73 -2.80 11.99
C TRP A 39 10.93 -2.48 13.27
N HIS A 40 11.32 -1.41 13.98
CA HIS A 40 10.59 -0.93 15.16
C HIS A 40 9.22 -0.40 14.75
N GLY A 41 9.18 0.46 13.74
CA GLY A 41 7.96 0.98 13.14
C GLY A 41 7.13 -0.11 12.48
N LEU A 42 7.77 -0.99 11.70
CA LEU A 42 7.10 -2.08 10.99
C LEU A 42 6.41 -3.04 11.96
N SER A 43 7.03 -3.35 13.11
CA SER A 43 6.46 -4.24 14.13
C SER A 43 5.15 -3.71 14.74
N ARG A 44 4.92 -2.39 14.69
CA ARG A 44 3.65 -1.76 15.12
C ARG A 44 2.58 -1.78 14.03
N ASN A 45 2.96 -2.03 12.78
CA ASN A 45 2.08 -1.91 11.62
C ASN A 45 1.22 -3.19 11.46
N PRO A 46 -0.11 -3.09 11.59
CA PRO A 46 -0.99 -4.25 11.45
C PRO A 46 -1.00 -4.84 10.04
N HIS A 47 -0.68 -4.04 9.01
CA HIS A 47 -0.63 -4.49 7.62
C HIS A 47 0.68 -5.20 7.26
N ALA A 48 1.70 -5.15 8.12
CA ALA A 48 3.02 -5.71 7.85
C ALA A 48 3.23 -7.13 8.40
N MET A 49 2.17 -7.78 8.90
CA MET A 49 2.33 -9.05 9.59
C MET A 49 2.92 -10.18 8.74
N HIS A 50 2.67 -10.18 7.42
CA HIS A 50 3.26 -11.16 6.51
C HIS A 50 4.76 -10.96 6.29
N ILE A 51 5.27 -9.73 6.42
CA ILE A 51 6.72 -9.45 6.40
C ILE A 51 7.35 -9.93 7.69
N LEU A 52 6.76 -9.56 8.84
CA LEU A 52 7.29 -9.89 10.16
C LEU A 52 7.36 -11.41 10.38
N LYS A 53 6.34 -12.16 9.94
CA LYS A 53 6.34 -13.64 9.99
C LYS A 53 7.46 -14.28 9.16
N ARG A 54 7.95 -13.62 8.10
CA ARG A 54 9.08 -14.11 7.27
C ARG A 54 10.44 -13.73 7.83
N HIS A 55 10.50 -12.75 8.74
CA HIS A 55 11.73 -12.24 9.36
C HIS A 55 11.62 -12.21 10.88
N PRO A 56 11.41 -13.37 11.54
CA PRO A 56 11.18 -13.45 12.98
C PRO A 56 12.35 -12.92 13.81
N ASP A 57 13.58 -12.96 13.27
CA ASP A 57 14.80 -12.43 13.88
C ASP A 57 14.85 -10.91 13.95
N ARG A 58 14.02 -10.23 13.14
CA ARG A 58 13.94 -8.77 13.07
C ARG A 58 12.78 -8.18 13.86
N ILE A 59 11.93 -9.03 14.45
CA ILE A 59 10.77 -8.58 15.19
C ILE A 59 11.20 -7.80 16.44
N ASP A 60 10.71 -6.57 16.54
CA ASP A 60 10.74 -5.84 17.80
C ASP A 60 9.50 -6.19 18.62
N TRP A 61 9.70 -7.11 19.58
CA TRP A 61 8.64 -7.64 20.44
C TRP A 61 8.01 -6.59 21.38
N TYR A 62 8.78 -5.56 21.75
CA TYR A 62 8.26 -4.46 22.57
C TYR A 62 7.20 -3.69 21.79
N HIS A 63 7.49 -3.34 20.54
CA HIS A 63 6.56 -2.61 19.68
C HIS A 63 5.45 -3.50 19.11
N MET A 64 5.72 -4.80 18.93
CA MET A 64 4.73 -5.80 18.53
C MET A 64 3.60 -5.94 19.56
N SER A 65 3.90 -5.79 20.85
CA SER A 65 2.89 -5.89 21.92
C SER A 65 1.77 -4.83 21.80
N VAL A 66 2.04 -3.74 21.09
CA VAL A 66 1.07 -2.65 20.82
C VAL A 66 0.35 -2.85 19.48
N ASN A 67 0.77 -3.81 18.65
CA ASN A 67 0.17 -4.09 17.35
C ASN A 67 -1.15 -4.87 17.53
N PRO A 68 -2.31 -4.33 17.09
CA PRO A 68 -3.60 -4.98 17.28
C PRO A 68 -3.76 -6.26 16.45
N ALA A 69 -2.99 -6.43 15.36
CA ALA A 69 -3.02 -7.61 14.51
C ALA A 69 -2.03 -8.71 14.94
N ALA A 70 -1.24 -8.46 16.00
CA ALA A 70 -0.18 -9.37 16.43
C ALA A 70 -0.61 -10.40 17.48
N LEU A 71 -1.87 -10.42 17.90
CA LEU A 71 -2.36 -11.27 18.98
C LEU A 71 -1.97 -12.75 18.77
N ASP A 72 -2.29 -13.30 17.60
CA ASP A 72 -1.98 -14.70 17.25
C ASP A 72 -0.48 -15.02 17.32
N LEU A 73 0.38 -14.04 17.02
CA LEU A 73 1.83 -14.22 17.02
C LEU A 73 2.40 -14.11 18.44
N LEU A 74 1.84 -13.21 19.25
CA LEU A 74 2.22 -13.04 20.66
C LEU A 74 1.83 -14.27 21.48
N GLU A 75 0.66 -14.87 21.23
CA GLU A 75 0.24 -16.13 21.88
C GLU A 75 1.24 -17.28 21.70
N GLN A 76 1.93 -17.32 20.56
CA GLN A 76 2.95 -18.34 20.25
C GLN A 76 4.30 -18.08 20.93
N HIS A 77 4.54 -16.85 21.42
CA HIS A 77 5.80 -16.43 22.01
C HIS A 77 5.59 -15.70 23.35
N PRO A 78 4.99 -16.37 24.35
CA PRO A 78 4.63 -15.75 25.63
C PRO A 78 5.85 -15.22 26.41
N ASP A 79 7.04 -15.78 26.18
CA ASP A 79 8.30 -15.34 26.79
C ASP A 79 8.81 -13.99 26.26
N LYS A 80 8.30 -13.55 25.11
CA LYS A 80 8.69 -12.29 24.45
C LYS A 80 7.71 -11.14 24.71
N ILE A 81 6.58 -11.41 25.36
CA ILE A 81 5.54 -10.42 25.59
C ILE A 81 5.95 -9.46 26.70
N ASP A 82 5.96 -8.16 26.38
CA ASP A 82 5.93 -7.13 27.41
C ASP A 82 4.47 -6.95 27.86
N LEU A 83 4.12 -7.56 29.00
CA LEU A 83 2.76 -7.53 29.57
C LEU A 83 2.28 -6.11 29.87
N TYR A 84 3.18 -5.19 30.21
CA TYR A 84 2.82 -3.80 30.45
C TYR A 84 2.35 -3.14 29.14
N MET A 85 3.05 -3.39 28.03
CA MET A 85 2.66 -2.85 26.73
C MET A 85 1.44 -3.53 26.12
N LEU A 86 1.31 -4.85 26.29
CA LEU A 86 0.13 -5.59 25.83
C LEU A 86 -1.16 -5.06 26.47
N SER A 87 -1.12 -4.71 27.76
CA SER A 87 -2.27 -4.13 28.46
C SER A 87 -2.73 -2.77 27.91
N ARG A 88 -1.83 -2.06 27.20
CA ARG A 88 -2.10 -0.76 26.57
C ARG A 88 -2.53 -0.88 25.11
N ASN A 89 -2.56 -2.09 24.55
CA ASN A 89 -2.98 -2.32 23.18
C ASN A 89 -4.49 -2.04 23.04
N PRO A 90 -4.90 -1.06 22.20
CA PRO A 90 -6.31 -0.72 22.00
C PRO A 90 -7.12 -1.84 21.33
N GLY A 91 -6.47 -2.87 20.76
CA GLY A 91 -7.13 -4.08 20.27
C GLY A 91 -7.55 -5.04 21.40
N VAL A 92 -6.88 -4.97 22.56
CA VAL A 92 -7.12 -5.87 23.71
C VAL A 92 -8.19 -5.30 24.65
N THR A 93 -8.39 -3.97 24.68
CA THR A 93 -9.42 -3.31 25.49
C THR A 93 -10.34 -2.48 24.59
N PRO A 94 -11.69 -2.55 24.73
CA PRO A 94 -12.59 -1.72 23.95
C PRO A 94 -12.36 -0.24 24.35
N GLN A 95 -11.68 0.52 23.50
CA GLN A 95 -11.57 1.96 23.69
C GLN A 95 -12.74 2.68 23.00
N PRO A 96 -13.39 3.67 23.66
CA PRO A 96 -14.25 4.60 22.93
C PRO A 96 -13.38 5.32 21.91
N LYS A 97 -13.85 5.36 20.66
CA LYS A 97 -13.21 6.02 19.53
C LYS A 97 -12.78 7.44 19.94
N LYS A 98 -11.51 7.63 20.27
CA LYS A 98 -10.95 8.98 20.33
C LYS A 98 -10.93 9.48 18.91
N HIS A 99 -11.65 10.58 18.69
CA HIS A 99 -11.59 11.34 17.45
C HIS A 99 -10.14 11.84 17.35
N GLY A 100 -9.35 11.15 16.54
CA GLY A 100 -7.99 11.57 16.23
C GLY A 100 -8.03 12.95 15.58
N VAL A 101 -7.04 13.75 15.93
CA VAL A 101 -6.74 15.06 15.34
C VAL A 101 -7.08 15.06 13.84
N HIS A 102 -7.92 16.02 13.43
CA HIS A 102 -8.19 16.28 12.01
C HIS A 102 -6.84 16.44 11.29
N LEU A 103 -6.43 15.41 10.54
CA LEU A 103 -5.54 15.53 9.37
C LEU A 103 -6.41 15.74 8.12
N GLU A 104 -7.54 16.42 8.28
CA GLU A 104 -8.34 16.88 7.16
C GLU A 104 -7.67 18.16 6.63
N GLU A 105 -7.65 18.29 5.31
CA GLU A 105 -7.20 19.48 4.54
C GLU A 105 -5.74 19.54 4.09
N THR A 106 -5.15 18.42 3.65
CA THR A 106 -4.12 18.55 2.60
C THR A 106 -4.41 17.55 1.50
N THR A 107 -5.03 18.04 0.44
CA THR A 107 -5.30 17.20 -0.73
C THR A 107 -3.97 16.80 -1.39
N PRO A 108 -3.88 15.61 -2.00
CA PRO A 108 -2.69 15.22 -2.77
C PRO A 108 -2.31 16.21 -3.89
N GLU A 109 -3.26 17.05 -4.33
CA GLU A 109 -3.07 18.12 -5.30
C GLU A 109 -2.40 19.35 -4.68
N GLU A 110 -2.74 19.69 -3.43
CA GLU A 110 -2.04 20.72 -2.65
C GLU A 110 -0.62 20.29 -2.30
N ILE A 111 -0.33 18.98 -2.13
CA ILE A 111 1.02 18.45 -1.87
C ILE A 111 1.94 18.60 -3.10
N ALA A 112 1.40 18.62 -4.32
CA ALA A 112 2.18 18.63 -5.56
C ALA A 112 2.85 19.99 -5.91
N ASP A 113 2.42 21.07 -5.25
CA ASP A 113 2.97 22.44 -5.44
C ASP A 113 4.04 22.84 -4.41
N TRP A 114 4.44 21.92 -3.52
CA TRP A 114 5.44 22.22 -2.53
C TRP A 114 6.82 22.05 -3.15
N ASN A 115 7.54 23.16 -3.31
CA ASN A 115 8.95 23.13 -3.66
C ASN A 115 9.75 22.39 -2.56
N GLN A 116 9.98 21.09 -2.77
CA GLN A 116 10.60 20.17 -1.81
C GLN A 116 12.06 20.50 -1.50
N ASP A 117 12.69 21.42 -2.24
CA ASP A 117 14.07 21.84 -2.03
C ASP A 117 14.27 22.59 -0.69
N GLN A 118 13.19 23.09 -0.09
CA GLN A 118 13.23 23.87 1.16
C GLN A 118 12.53 23.18 2.33
N TRP A 119 12.16 21.90 2.18
CA TRP A 119 11.48 21.19 3.25
C TRP A 119 12.40 20.90 4.44
N ASN A 120 11.86 21.13 5.63
CA ASN A 120 12.48 20.73 6.88
C ASN A 120 12.16 19.27 7.23
N GLN A 121 12.79 18.76 8.29
CA GLN A 121 12.62 17.38 8.73
C GLN A 121 11.15 17.07 9.11
N ASP A 122 10.48 17.98 9.82
CA ASP A 122 9.10 17.77 10.27
C ASP A 122 8.12 17.61 9.10
N GLN A 123 8.35 18.32 7.99
CA GLN A 123 7.57 18.19 6.76
C GLN A 123 7.78 16.83 6.09
N TRP A 124 9.02 16.33 6.05
CA TRP A 124 9.32 14.99 5.56
C TRP A 124 8.71 13.90 6.44
N GLU A 125 8.72 14.08 7.76
CA GLU A 125 8.05 13.18 8.70
C GLU A 125 6.54 13.15 8.48
N ALA A 126 5.92 14.32 8.29
CA ALA A 126 4.49 14.42 8.01
C ALA A 126 4.13 13.74 6.67
N LEU A 127 4.92 13.97 5.61
CA LEU A 127 4.72 13.31 4.32
C LEU A 127 4.84 11.79 4.44
N SER A 128 5.84 11.30 5.18
CA SER A 128 6.09 9.85 5.33
C SER A 128 4.91 9.10 5.97
N LYS A 129 4.11 9.78 6.80
CA LYS A 129 2.87 9.24 7.40
C LYS A 129 1.67 9.29 6.47
N HIS A 130 1.71 10.11 5.42
CA HIS A 130 0.55 10.38 4.60
C HIS A 130 0.21 9.15 3.73
N PRO A 131 -1.04 8.66 3.76
CA PRO A 131 -1.41 7.42 3.05
C PRO A 131 -1.36 7.59 1.53
N ASP A 132 -1.62 8.80 1.02
CA ASP A 132 -1.72 9.05 -0.41
C ASP A 132 -0.39 9.31 -1.12
N ILE A 133 0.76 9.12 -0.48
CA ILE A 133 2.07 9.25 -1.15
C ILE A 133 2.32 8.15 -2.20
N PHE A 134 1.47 7.12 -2.21
CA PHE A 134 1.50 6.03 -3.17
C PHE A 134 0.43 6.18 -4.25
N VAL A 135 0.81 5.82 -5.46
CA VAL A 135 -0.10 5.70 -6.61
C VAL A 135 0.07 4.34 -7.26
N TYR A 136 -0.93 3.92 -8.02
CA TYR A 136 -0.83 2.71 -8.82
C TYR A 136 0.22 2.85 -9.91
N ASP A 137 1.10 1.85 -10.01
CA ASP A 137 1.98 1.72 -11.15
C ASP A 137 1.25 0.96 -12.26
N TYR A 138 0.52 1.70 -13.10
CA TYR A 138 -0.24 1.14 -14.21
C TYR A 138 0.65 0.47 -15.25
N ASP A 139 1.89 0.94 -15.46
CA ASP A 139 2.81 0.33 -16.39
C ASP A 139 3.27 -1.04 -15.88
N ALA A 140 3.64 -1.14 -14.61
CA ALA A 140 4.02 -2.40 -14.00
C ALA A 140 2.82 -3.37 -13.95
N MET A 141 1.63 -2.90 -13.59
CA MET A 141 0.41 -3.71 -13.60
C MET A 141 0.09 -4.24 -15.01
N ARG A 142 0.21 -3.40 -16.05
CA ARG A 142 0.00 -3.83 -17.44
C ARG A 142 0.96 -4.96 -17.81
N ILE A 143 2.22 -4.87 -17.42
CA ILE A 143 3.25 -5.89 -17.74
C ILE A 143 2.95 -7.20 -16.99
N THR A 144 2.75 -7.15 -15.67
CA THR A 144 2.54 -8.38 -14.88
C THR A 144 1.22 -9.08 -15.17
N LYS A 145 0.18 -8.32 -15.53
CA LYS A 145 -1.13 -8.86 -15.87
C LYS A 145 -1.29 -9.13 -17.36
N ALA A 146 -0.25 -8.92 -18.19
CA ALA A 146 -0.31 -9.15 -19.63
C ALA A 146 -0.78 -10.57 -20.01
N PRO A 147 -0.33 -11.67 -19.36
CA PRO A 147 -0.80 -13.01 -19.67
C PRO A 147 -2.30 -13.18 -19.36
N LEU A 148 -2.72 -12.72 -18.19
CA LEU A 148 -4.12 -12.76 -17.77
C LEU A 148 -5.01 -11.90 -18.67
N HIS A 149 -4.52 -10.72 -19.09
CA HIS A 149 -5.22 -9.86 -20.04
C HIS A 149 -5.43 -10.57 -21.38
N GLN A 150 -4.41 -11.27 -21.88
CA GLN A 150 -4.51 -12.04 -23.11
C GLN A 150 -5.56 -13.17 -23.00
N GLU A 151 -5.54 -13.93 -21.91
CA GLU A 151 -6.53 -14.98 -21.64
C GLU A 151 -7.95 -14.41 -21.49
N LEU A 152 -8.10 -13.33 -20.72
CA LEU A 152 -9.39 -12.65 -20.54
C LEU A 152 -9.93 -12.12 -21.87
N VAL A 153 -9.10 -11.52 -22.71
CA VAL A 153 -9.52 -11.06 -24.05
C VAL A 153 -9.95 -12.24 -24.91
N GLN A 154 -9.23 -13.36 -24.88
CA GLN A 154 -9.62 -14.56 -25.62
C GLN A 154 -10.97 -15.14 -25.16
N VAL A 155 -11.22 -15.14 -23.84
CA VAL A 155 -12.47 -15.67 -23.27
C VAL A 155 -13.62 -14.68 -23.48
N LEU A 156 -13.45 -13.41 -23.13
CA LEU A 156 -14.50 -12.40 -23.22
C LEU A 156 -14.91 -12.15 -24.67
N PHE A 157 -13.96 -12.09 -25.61
CA PHE A 157 -14.27 -11.86 -27.03
C PHE A 157 -14.42 -13.15 -27.85
N HIS A 158 -14.58 -14.32 -27.20
CA HIS A 158 -14.99 -15.55 -27.88
C HIS A 158 -16.41 -15.38 -28.43
N PRO A 159 -16.72 -15.84 -29.67
CA PRO A 159 -18.04 -15.68 -30.28
C PRO A 159 -19.21 -16.08 -29.37
N ASP A 160 -19.05 -17.17 -28.63
CA ASP A 160 -20.07 -17.69 -27.71
C ASP A 160 -20.40 -16.75 -26.55
N ASN A 161 -19.44 -15.89 -26.17
CA ASN A 161 -19.58 -14.99 -25.04
C ASN A 161 -20.00 -13.57 -25.46
N LEU A 162 -19.97 -13.23 -26.77
CA LEU A 162 -20.23 -11.86 -27.24
C LEU A 162 -21.60 -11.29 -26.84
N HIS A 163 -22.60 -12.16 -26.64
CA HIS A 163 -23.93 -11.79 -26.17
C HIS A 163 -23.92 -11.09 -24.79
N MET A 164 -22.88 -11.29 -23.97
CA MET A 164 -22.75 -10.64 -22.66
C MET A 164 -22.45 -9.13 -22.76
N PHE A 165 -22.08 -8.65 -23.95
CA PHE A 165 -21.80 -7.24 -24.23
C PHE A 165 -22.94 -6.52 -24.96
N ASP A 166 -24.09 -7.18 -25.16
CA ASP A 166 -25.26 -6.55 -25.74
C ASP A 166 -25.74 -5.40 -24.85
N GLY A 167 -25.64 -4.17 -25.36
CA GLY A 167 -26.00 -2.94 -24.66
C GLY A 167 -24.81 -2.11 -24.13
N TRP A 168 -23.59 -2.62 -24.18
CA TRP A 168 -22.39 -1.90 -23.71
C TRP A 168 -21.83 -0.89 -24.73
N GLY A 169 -22.46 -0.76 -25.91
CA GLY A 169 -22.03 0.17 -26.95
C GLY A 169 -20.70 -0.21 -27.63
N VAL A 170 -20.11 -1.35 -27.27
CA VAL A 170 -18.87 -1.88 -27.84
C VAL A 170 -19.14 -2.58 -29.17
N TRP A 171 -19.75 -1.87 -30.12
CA TRP A 171 -19.68 -2.30 -31.51
C TRP A 171 -18.25 -2.00 -31.97
N LEU A 172 -17.38 -2.99 -31.83
CA LEU A 172 -16.14 -3.08 -32.60
C LEU A 172 -16.50 -2.71 -34.04
N ARG A 173 -16.04 -1.55 -34.52
CA ARG A 173 -15.99 -1.28 -35.96
C ARG A 173 -14.95 -2.21 -36.56
N LEU A 174 -15.29 -3.49 -36.67
CA LEU A 174 -14.78 -4.37 -37.71
C LEU A 174 -15.45 -3.97 -39.02
N THR A 175 -15.32 -2.71 -39.44
CA THR A 175 -15.56 -2.38 -40.84
C THR A 175 -14.39 -2.99 -41.60
N PRO A 176 -14.63 -3.92 -42.54
CA PRO A 176 -13.55 -4.41 -43.39
C PRO A 176 -12.90 -3.20 -44.07
N CYS A 177 -11.56 -3.18 -44.06
CA CYS A 177 -10.78 -2.17 -44.77
C CYS A 177 -11.31 -2.11 -46.23
N PRO A 178 -11.73 -0.95 -46.75
CA PRO A 178 -12.17 -0.89 -48.14
C PRO A 178 -10.99 -1.24 -49.05
N PRO A 179 -11.19 -2.02 -50.12
CA PRO A 179 -10.09 -2.43 -50.98
C PRO A 179 -9.44 -1.20 -51.60
N LEU A 180 -8.10 -1.17 -51.62
CA LEU A 180 -7.33 -0.13 -52.29
C LEU A 180 -7.73 -0.06 -53.77
N PRO A 181 -7.95 1.14 -54.33
CA PRO A 181 -8.28 1.28 -55.74
C PRO A 181 -7.08 0.88 -56.61
N LEU A 182 -7.36 0.18 -57.71
CA LEU A 182 -6.42 -0.26 -58.75
C LEU A 182 -5.72 0.92 -59.42
#